data_AF-A0AAJ6D732-F1
#
_entry.id   AF-A0AAJ6D732-F1
#
_cell.length_a   1.000
_cell.length_b   1.000
_cell.length_c   1.000
_cell.angle_alpha   90.00
_cell.angle_beta   90.00
_cell.angle_gamma   90.00
#
_symmetry.space_group_name_H-M   'P 1'
#
loop_
_entity.id
_entity.type
_entity.pdbx_description
1 polymer ?
#
loop_
_entity_poly.entity_id
_entity_poly.type
_entity_poly.pdbx_seq_one_letter_code
_entity_poly.pdbx_strand_id
1 'polypeptide(L)'
;MRFFASDTQPSRKGKEMIFAQADLETVDRHIAECEEKVLEQEQKLTLLRMNGLETELAENILTAFYETLLIHHANRDMIASHLEGQCGRRRGFPEFDCDL
;
A
#
# COMPACT_ATOMS: atom_id res chain seq x y z
N MET A 1 10.21 5.42 -54.22
CA MET A 1 9.29 4.76 -53.27
C MET A 1 10.13 4.13 -52.16
N ARG A 2 10.06 4.65 -50.93
CA ARG A 2 10.71 4.07 -49.75
C ARG A 2 9.64 3.47 -48.87
N PHE A 3 9.81 2.20 -48.52
CA PHE A 3 8.98 1.46 -47.58
C PHE A 3 9.09 2.12 -46.19
N PHE A 4 7.96 2.46 -45.57
CA PHE A 4 7.91 2.79 -44.15
C PHE A 4 8.08 1.49 -43.36
N ALA A 5 9.23 1.35 -42.70
CA ALA A 5 9.40 0.37 -41.65
C ALA A 5 8.41 0.71 -40.53
N SER A 6 7.50 -0.21 -40.25
CA SER A 6 6.57 -0.10 -39.13
C SER A 6 7.38 -0.22 -37.84
N ASP A 7 7.49 0.88 -37.09
CA ASP A 7 7.93 0.84 -35.71
C ASP A 7 6.96 -0.04 -34.92
N THR A 8 7.40 -1.28 -34.71
CA THR A 8 6.73 -2.24 -33.87
C THR A 8 6.89 -1.74 -32.45
N GLN A 9 5.84 -1.18 -31.87
CA GLN A 9 5.82 -0.83 -30.46
C GLN A 9 6.13 -2.10 -29.64
N PRO A 10 7.18 -2.11 -28.78
CA PRO A 10 7.35 -3.23 -27.87
C PRO A 10 6.23 -3.18 -26.84
N SER A 11 5.30 -4.12 -27.01
CA SER A 11 4.32 -4.55 -26.02
C SER A 11 4.97 -4.60 -24.65
N ARG A 12 4.53 -3.71 -23.74
CA ARG A 12 4.83 -3.81 -22.31
C ARG A 12 4.12 -5.07 -21.81
N LYS A 13 4.73 -6.24 -22.01
CA LYS A 13 4.39 -7.47 -21.32
C LYS A 13 4.26 -7.08 -19.85
N GLY A 14 3.06 -7.23 -19.30
CA GLY A 14 2.80 -7.02 -17.89
C GLY A 14 3.85 -7.79 -17.11
N LYS A 15 4.74 -7.05 -16.45
CA LYS A 15 5.73 -7.64 -15.55
C LYS A 15 4.90 -8.22 -14.43
N GLU A 16 4.74 -9.54 -14.42
CA GLU A 16 4.03 -10.25 -13.37
C GLU A 16 4.69 -9.82 -12.05
N MET A 17 3.99 -9.00 -11.28
CA MET A 17 4.52 -8.52 -10.01
C MET A 17 4.46 -9.70 -9.06
N ILE A 18 5.60 -10.36 -8.88
CA ILE A 18 5.75 -11.43 -7.92
C ILE A 18 6.00 -10.77 -6.57
N PHE A 19 4.99 -10.79 -5.72
CA PHE A 19 5.13 -10.38 -4.32
C PHE A 19 5.45 -11.59 -3.45
N ALA A 20 6.28 -11.39 -2.43
CA ALA A 20 6.63 -12.35 -1.41
C ALA A 20 6.00 -11.98 -0.06
N GLN A 21 5.88 -12.97 0.85
CA GLN A 21 5.38 -12.73 2.21
C GLN A 21 6.21 -11.66 2.95
N ALA A 22 7.52 -11.62 2.71
CA ALA A 22 8.40 -10.61 3.29
C ALA A 22 8.08 -9.18 2.84
N ASP A 23 7.48 -9.00 1.65
CA ASP A 23 7.02 -7.69 1.18
C ASP A 23 5.81 -7.24 1.99
N LEU A 24 4.88 -8.17 2.31
CA LEU A 24 3.73 -7.88 3.17
C LEU A 24 4.17 -7.50 4.59
N GLU A 25 5.09 -8.26 5.18
CA GLU A 25 5.65 -7.96 6.51
C GLU A 25 6.37 -6.61 6.56
N THR A 26 7.06 -6.24 5.48
CA THR A 26 7.74 -4.95 5.37
C THR A 26 6.74 -3.81 5.29
N VAL A 27 5.67 -3.95 4.51
CA VAL A 27 4.59 -2.96 4.44
C VAL A 27 3.86 -2.83 5.78
N ASP A 28 3.56 -3.95 6.45
CA ASP A 28 2.91 -3.95 7.77
C ASP A 28 3.76 -3.22 8.82
N ARG A 29 5.08 -3.44 8.84
CA ARG A 29 5.97 -2.68 9.73
C ARG A 29 5.94 -1.19 9.46
N HIS A 30 5.98 -0.78 8.18
CA HIS A 30 5.95 0.64 7.83
C HIS A 30 4.61 1.31 8.15
N ILE A 31 3.49 0.60 8.01
CA ILE A 31 2.18 1.08 8.47
C ILE A 31 2.24 1.35 9.97
N ALA A 32 2.71 0.39 10.77
CA ALA A 32 2.80 0.56 12.22
C ALA A 32 3.69 1.75 12.64
N GLU A 33 4.85 1.92 12.00
CA GLU A 33 5.75 3.07 12.22
C GLU A 33 5.07 4.40 11.87
N CYS A 34 4.32 4.46 10.77
CA CYS A 34 3.58 5.65 10.37
C CYS A 34 2.41 5.96 11.31
N GLU A 35 1.68 4.95 11.78
CA GLU A 35 0.58 5.11 12.75
C GLU A 35 1.09 5.70 14.08
N GLU A 36 2.24 5.23 14.57
CA GLU A 36 2.89 5.81 15.76
C GLU A 36 3.21 7.30 15.54
N LYS A 37 3.72 7.66 14.36
CA LYS A 37 4.04 9.05 14.04
C LYS A 37 2.81 9.93 13.93
N VAL A 38 1.71 9.41 13.39
CA VAL A 38 0.42 10.12 13.39
C VAL A 38 -0.02 10.42 14.82
N LEU A 39 0.01 9.41 15.70
CA LEU A 39 -0.38 9.58 17.10
C LEU A 39 0.47 10.64 17.82
N GLU A 40 1.80 10.63 17.61
CA GLU A 40 2.69 11.66 18.16
C GLU A 40 2.33 13.07 17.68
N GLN A 41 1.96 13.22 16.39
CA GLN A 41 1.59 14.53 15.84
C GLN A 41 0.23 15.00 16.36
N GLU A 42 -0.74 14.10 16.52
CA GLU A 42 -2.04 14.42 17.11
C GLU A 42 -1.91 14.93 18.55
N GLN A 43 -1.03 14.32 19.34
CA GLN A 43 -0.74 14.78 20.69
C GLN A 43 -0.13 16.19 20.70
N LYS A 44 0.85 16.44 19.82
CA LYS A 44 1.45 17.78 19.68
C LYS A 44 0.42 18.82 19.25
N LEU A 45 -0.44 18.46 18.30
CA LEU A 45 -1.49 19.32 17.78
C LEU A 45 -2.52 19.67 18.86
N THR A 46 -2.88 18.68 19.68
CA THR A 46 -3.74 18.88 20.85
C THR A 46 -3.12 19.87 21.82
N LEU A 47 -1.82 19.73 22.13
CA LEU A 47 -1.10 20.66 22.99
C LEU A 47 -1.05 22.08 22.39
N LEU A 48 -0.82 22.22 21.09
CA LEU A 48 -0.83 23.53 20.42
C LEU A 48 -2.20 24.19 20.51
N ARG A 49 -3.28 23.45 20.25
CA ARG A 49 -4.67 23.92 20.37
C ARG A 49 -5.00 24.38 21.79
N MET A 50 -4.61 23.59 22.80
CA MET A 50 -4.85 23.93 24.20
C MET A 50 -4.14 25.22 24.63
N ASN A 51 -2.98 25.51 24.03
CA ASN A 51 -2.23 26.74 24.31
C ASN A 51 -2.68 27.94 23.46
N GLY A 52 -3.71 27.78 22.62
CA GLY A 52 -4.19 28.85 21.73
C GLY A 52 -3.18 29.24 20.65
N LEU A 53 -2.25 28.34 20.30
CA LEU A 53 -1.26 28.55 19.27
C LEU A 53 -1.84 28.22 17.89
N GLU A 54 -1.28 28.84 16.85
CA GLU A 54 -1.65 28.56 15.47
C GLU A 54 -1.32 27.11 15.09
N THR A 55 -2.31 26.38 14.55
CA THR A 55 -2.20 24.94 14.26
C THR A 55 -2.31 24.62 12.78
N GLU A 56 -2.58 25.58 11.90
CA GLU A 56 -2.87 25.34 10.48
C GLU A 56 -1.77 24.52 9.79
N LEU A 57 -0.50 24.90 9.99
CA LEU A 57 0.63 24.15 9.42
C LEU A 57 0.72 22.73 9.98
N ALA A 58 0.49 22.54 11.28
CA ALA A 58 0.55 21.23 11.92
C ALA A 58 -0.59 20.32 11.43
N GLU A 59 -1.77 20.89 11.21
CA GLU A 59 -2.94 20.20 10.66
C GLU A 59 -2.68 19.74 9.22
N ASN A 60 -2.14 20.62 8.39
CA ASN A 60 -1.77 20.29 7.01
C ASN A 60 -0.71 19.17 6.95
N ILE A 61 0.28 19.19 7.84
CA ILE A 61 1.29 18.13 7.94
C ILE A 61 0.62 16.81 8.36
N LEU A 62 -0.27 16.84 9.34
CA LEU A 62 -0.99 15.64 9.81
C LEU A 62 -1.86 15.03 8.70
N THR A 63 -2.52 15.87 7.89
CA THR A 63 -3.27 15.42 6.71
C THR A 63 -2.37 14.67 5.71
N ALA A 64 -1.17 15.19 5.43
CA ALA A 64 -0.23 14.51 4.53
C ALA A 64 0.23 13.14 5.06
N PHE A 65 0.38 12.99 6.38
CA PHE A 65 0.65 11.69 7.00
C PHE A 65 -0.51 10.71 6.79
N TYR A 66 -1.75 11.16 6.96
CA TYR A 66 -2.94 10.34 6.71
C TYR A 66 -3.06 9.90 5.25
N GLU A 67 -2.79 10.79 4.30
CA GLU A 67 -2.75 10.44 2.87
C GLU A 67 -1.68 9.38 2.57
N THR A 68 -0.53 9.49 3.21
CA THR A 68 0.56 8.52 3.07
C THR A 68 0.17 7.15 3.63
N LEU A 69 -0.48 7.11 4.81
CA LEU A 69 -1.00 5.86 5.38
C LEU A 69 -2.01 5.18 4.46
N LEU A 70 -2.92 5.93 3.85
CA LEU A 70 -3.89 5.38 2.90
C LEU A 70 -3.20 4.67 1.72
N ILE A 71 -2.12 5.25 1.20
CA ILE A 71 -1.31 4.62 0.14
C ILE A 71 -0.67 3.31 0.64
N HIS A 72 -0.13 3.30 1.86
CA HIS A 72 0.47 2.09 2.44
C HIS A 72 -0.56 0.98 2.66
N HIS A 73 -1.76 1.30 3.15
CA HIS A 73 -2.85 0.31 3.28
C HIS A 73 -3.30 -0.22 1.91
N ALA A 74 -3.46 0.64 0.91
CA ALA A 74 -3.81 0.20 -0.45
C ALA A 74 -2.73 -0.74 -1.04
N ASN A 75 -1.46 -0.46 -0.79
CA ASN A 75 -0.36 -1.32 -1.20
C ASN A 75 -0.38 -2.67 -0.46
N ARG A 76 -0.65 -2.67 0.84
CA ARG A 76 -0.81 -3.88 1.64
C ARG A 76 -1.92 -4.76 1.08
N ASP A 77 -3.09 -4.20 0.82
CA ASP A 77 -4.26 -4.92 0.32
C ASP A 77 -3.99 -5.52 -1.07
N MET A 78 -3.26 -4.80 -1.92
CA MET A 78 -2.82 -5.30 -3.23
C MET A 78 -1.89 -6.51 -3.10
N ILE A 79 -0.91 -6.44 -2.20
CA ILE A 79 0.05 -7.54 -1.94
C ILE A 79 -0.68 -8.74 -1.34
N ALA A 80 -1.53 -8.52 -0.33
CA ALA A 80 -2.31 -9.57 0.32
C ALA A 80 -3.22 -10.29 -0.69
N SER A 81 -3.99 -9.53 -1.48
CA SER A 81 -4.85 -10.09 -2.54
C SER A 81 -4.06 -10.92 -3.56
N HIS A 82 -2.85 -10.48 -3.90
CA HIS A 82 -1.98 -11.21 -4.81
C HIS A 82 -1.49 -12.53 -4.20
N LEU A 83 -1.05 -12.52 -2.93
CA LEU A 83 -0.59 -13.71 -2.21
C LEU A 83 -1.72 -14.73 -2.00
N GLU A 84 -2.92 -14.27 -1.65
CA GLU A 84 -4.12 -15.12 -1.56
C GLU A 84 -4.48 -15.76 -2.91
N GLY A 85 -4.45 -14.97 -3.98
CA GLY A 85 -4.68 -15.44 -5.35
C GLY A 85 -3.62 -16.42 -5.86
N GLN A 86 -2.40 -16.38 -5.32
CA GLN A 86 -1.37 -17.41 -5.58
C GLN A 86 -1.63 -18.70 -4.78
N CYS A 87 -2.13 -18.59 -3.55
CA CYS A 87 -2.51 -19.74 -2.72
C CYS A 87 -3.70 -20.53 -3.31
N GLY A 88 -4.64 -19.83 -3.96
CA GLY A 88 -5.74 -20.47 -4.72
C GLY A 88 -5.28 -21.14 -6.01
N ARG A 89 -4.30 -20.58 -6.74
CA ARG A 89 -3.82 -21.12 -8.02
C ARG A 89 -2.85 -22.30 -7.91
N ARG A 90 -2.17 -22.48 -6.76
CA ARG A 90 -1.36 -23.69 -6.50
C ARG A 90 -2.18 -24.89 -6.02
N ARG A 91 -3.45 -24.70 -5.64
CA ARG A 91 -4.35 -25.80 -5.25
C ARG A 91 -5.12 -26.35 -6.45
N GLY A 92 -4.37 -26.94 -7.39
CA GLY A 92 -4.93 -27.97 -8.26
C GLY A 92 -4.85 -29.34 -7.56
N PHE A 93 -5.61 -29.54 -6.48
CA PHE A 93 -5.83 -30.84 -5.82
C PHE A 93 -7.14 -30.74 -4.99
N PRO A 94 -7.95 -31.81 -4.89
CA PRO A 94 -9.40 -31.73 -4.81
C PRO A 94 -9.90 -31.27 -3.44
N GLU A 95 -11.02 -30.54 -3.51
CA GLU A 95 -12.09 -30.40 -2.51
C GLU A 95 -11.83 -31.14 -1.19
N PHE A 96 -11.37 -30.39 -0.18
CA PHE A 96 -11.73 -30.72 1.19
C PHE A 96 -12.83 -29.74 1.57
N ASP A 97 -14.04 -30.27 1.67
CA ASP A 97 -15.19 -29.62 2.27
C ASP A 97 -14.78 -29.12 3.67
N CYS A 98 -14.74 -27.80 3.82
CA CYS A 98 -14.74 -27.18 5.13
C CYS A 98 -16.20 -27.14 5.62
N ASP A 99 -16.70 -28.26 6.13
CA ASP A 99 -17.92 -28.27 6.95
C ASP A 99 -17.60 -27.78 8.37
N LEU A 100 -18.27 -26.67 8.71
CA LEU A 100 -18.62 -26.09 10.02
C LEU A 100 -17.55 -25.88 11.10
#